data_AF-F0F941-F1
#
_entry.id   AF-F0F941-F1
#
_cell.length_a   1.000
_cell.length_b   1.000
_cell.length_c   1.000
_cell.angle_alpha   90.00
_cell.angle_beta   90.00
_cell.angle_gamma   90.00
#
_symmetry.space_group_name_H-M   'P 1'
#
loop_
_entity.id
_entity.type
_entity.pdbx_description
1 polymer ?
#
loop_
_entity_poly.entity_id
_entity_poly.type
_entity_poly.pdbx_seq_one_letter_code
_entity_poly.pdbx_strand_id
1 'polypeptide(L)'
;MRKSLSILFILLYNVTALAQLNNITGKYYNIDGSEIEIKENMFYYMLHQGHNAVWSNDTLARCKIQKVNTDFLKISSDPLETVIRKSIYVSQFSEETLSDSINVTFQIPCKKQNLRIEIYDNNLRVYKISYSKANTSLKLPINTISFSFIITPEYIIPHSIDGCFYGIVSFDSQQEYTIKKGNNFVLIKIPMIDDTFFERYYIVGDYLQVTRKSICWKGKTYLKKD
;
A
#
# COMPACT_ATOMS: atom_id res chain seq x y z
N MET A 1 11.55 38.02 -24.10
CA MET A 1 12.43 38.10 -22.91
C MET A 1 11.82 37.57 -21.61
N ARG A 2 10.53 37.79 -21.27
CA ARG A 2 9.96 37.28 -20.00
C ARG A 2 9.87 35.74 -19.88
N LYS A 3 9.49 35.03 -20.96
CA LYS A 3 9.36 33.56 -20.95
C LYS A 3 10.71 32.83 -20.80
N SER A 4 11.79 33.34 -21.38
CA SER A 4 13.13 32.73 -21.27
C SER A 4 13.73 32.90 -19.88
N LEU A 5 13.45 34.01 -19.20
CA LEU A 5 13.87 34.25 -17.81
C LEU A 5 13.15 33.29 -16.84
N SER A 6 11.84 33.07 -17.01
CA SER A 6 11.07 32.14 -16.19
C SER A 6 11.54 30.69 -16.33
N ILE A 7 11.88 30.25 -17.56
CA ILE A 7 12.41 28.91 -17.81
C ILE A 7 13.79 28.74 -17.15
N LEU A 8 14.65 29.76 -17.22
CA LEU A 8 15.97 29.75 -16.59
C LEU A 8 15.90 29.68 -15.06
N PHE A 9 14.97 30.42 -14.43
CA PHE A 9 14.74 30.35 -12.98
C PHE A 9 14.20 28.99 -12.53
N ILE A 10 13.31 28.37 -13.31
CA ILE A 10 12.81 27.01 -13.04
C ILE A 10 13.95 25.98 -13.16
N LEU A 11 14.81 26.11 -14.18
CA LEU A 11 15.98 25.24 -14.35
C LEU A 11 16.97 25.39 -13.18
N LEU A 12 17.29 26.61 -12.75
CA LEU A 12 18.21 26.87 -11.64
C LEU A 12 17.66 26.38 -10.28
N TYR A 13 16.36 26.49 -10.06
CA TYR A 13 15.71 25.96 -8.85
C TYR A 13 15.77 24.42 -8.79
N ASN A 14 15.57 23.74 -9.93
CA ASN A 14 15.71 22.29 -9.98
C ASN A 14 17.16 21.83 -9.73
N VAL A 15 18.16 22.52 -10.31
CA VAL A 15 19.58 22.18 -10.11
C VAL A 15 20.01 22.32 -8.65
N THR A 16 19.57 23.37 -7.95
CA THR A 16 19.91 23.59 -6.53
C THR A 16 19.19 22.61 -5.60
N ALA A 17 17.95 22.24 -5.91
CA ALA A 17 17.22 21.20 -5.18
C ALA A 17 17.89 19.81 -5.32
N LEU A 18 18.33 19.45 -6.53
CA LEU A 18 19.07 18.22 -6.82
C LEU A 18 20.45 18.17 -6.12
N ALA A 19 21.19 19.28 -6.13
CA ALA A 19 22.52 19.35 -5.52
C ALA A 19 22.50 19.19 -3.98
N GLN A 20 21.47 19.72 -3.31
CA GLN A 20 21.33 19.52 -1.86
C GLN A 20 20.83 18.12 -1.50
N LEU A 21 20.03 17.48 -2.37
CA LEU A 21 19.62 16.10 -2.16
C LEU A 21 20.80 15.12 -2.26
N ASN A 22 21.73 15.37 -3.18
CA ASN A 22 22.98 14.62 -3.28
C ASN A 22 23.79 14.62 -1.97
N ASN A 23 23.63 15.63 -1.10
CA ASN A 23 24.35 15.71 0.17
C ASN A 23 23.75 14.79 1.26
N ILE A 24 22.46 14.46 1.16
CA ILE A 24 21.74 13.58 2.10
C ILE A 24 21.55 12.16 1.58
N THR A 25 21.85 11.89 0.30
CA THR A 25 21.89 10.54 -0.26
C THR A 25 22.81 9.63 0.57
N GLY A 26 22.35 8.41 0.85
CA GLY A 26 23.12 7.41 1.59
C GLY A 26 22.26 6.59 2.54
N LYS A 27 22.94 5.72 3.29
CA LYS A 27 22.36 4.82 4.29
C LYS A 27 22.61 5.37 5.70
N TYR A 28 21.58 5.31 6.53
CA TYR A 28 21.57 5.80 7.89
C TYR A 28 21.04 4.71 8.81
N TYR A 29 21.69 4.51 9.95
CA TYR A 29 21.43 3.39 10.84
C TYR A 29 21.02 3.89 12.22
N ASN A 30 20.01 3.24 12.80
CA ASN A 30 19.68 3.40 14.21
C ASN A 30 20.31 2.26 15.04
N ILE A 31 20.44 2.50 16.34
CA ILE A 31 20.96 1.53 17.31
C ILE A 31 20.12 0.26 17.39
N ASP A 32 18.84 0.31 17.01
CA ASP A 32 17.93 -0.84 16.99
C ASP A 32 18.08 -1.72 15.74
N GLY A 33 19.01 -1.39 14.84
CA GLY A 33 19.26 -2.12 13.60
C GLY A 33 18.38 -1.72 12.42
N SER A 34 17.45 -0.78 12.61
CA SER A 34 16.68 -0.22 11.49
C SER A 34 17.53 0.72 10.62
N GLU A 35 17.23 0.74 9.33
CA GLU A 35 17.97 1.48 8.31
C GLU A 35 17.05 2.43 7.54
N ILE A 36 17.53 3.64 7.28
CA ILE A 36 16.97 4.56 6.30
C ILE A 36 17.94 4.67 5.14
N GLU A 37 17.46 4.45 3.91
CA GLU A 37 18.21 4.75 2.70
C GLU A 37 17.54 5.88 1.94
N ILE A 38 18.31 6.92 1.63
CA ILE A 38 17.91 7.97 0.69
C ILE A 38 18.67 7.73 -0.60
N LYS A 39 17.94 7.42 -1.68
CA LYS A 39 18.49 7.17 -3.00
C LYS A 39 17.49 7.60 -4.07
N GLU A 40 17.95 8.25 -5.14
CA GLU A 40 17.12 8.63 -6.30
C GLU A 40 15.85 9.43 -5.92
N ASN A 41 15.97 10.34 -4.93
CA ASN A 41 14.85 11.12 -4.38
C ASN A 41 13.71 10.29 -3.74
N MET A 42 14.06 9.09 -3.30
CA MET A 42 13.19 8.18 -2.58
C MET A 42 13.74 7.92 -1.18
N PHE A 43 12.82 7.77 -0.24
CA PHE A 43 13.07 7.34 1.12
C PHE A 43 12.68 5.87 1.25
N TYR A 44 13.58 5.06 1.77
CA TYR A 44 13.35 3.67 2.10
C TYR A 44 13.58 3.47 3.59
N TYR A 45 12.61 2.86 4.27
CA TYR A 45 12.77 2.40 5.64
C TYR A 45 12.83 0.88 5.64
N MET A 46 13.90 0.34 6.22
CA MET A 46 14.18 -1.09 6.25
C MET A 46 14.36 -1.55 7.68
N LEU A 47 13.82 -2.72 7.96
CA LEU A 47 14.09 -3.48 9.16
C LEU A 47 14.62 -4.84 8.74
N HIS A 48 15.93 -5.03 8.87
CA HIS A 48 16.58 -6.27 8.46
C HIS A 48 16.10 -7.44 9.32
N GLN A 49 15.58 -8.47 8.68
CA GLN A 49 15.04 -9.62 9.38
C GLN A 49 16.06 -10.75 9.47
N GLY A 50 16.05 -11.48 10.58
CA GLY A 50 16.88 -12.66 10.77
C GLY A 50 16.37 -13.89 10.00
N HIS A 51 16.93 -15.05 10.31
CA HIS A 51 16.63 -16.33 9.63
C HIS A 51 15.13 -16.71 9.61
N ASN A 52 14.34 -16.24 10.58
CA ASN A 52 12.89 -16.41 10.62
C ASN A 52 12.20 -15.08 10.35
N ALA A 53 12.06 -14.72 9.06
CA ALA A 53 11.40 -13.49 8.67
C ALA A 53 9.94 -13.49 9.14
N VAL A 54 9.61 -12.52 9.99
CA VAL A 54 8.25 -12.28 10.50
C VAL A 54 7.38 -11.66 9.41
N TRP A 55 8.00 -10.81 8.58
CA TRP A 55 7.41 -10.06 7.49
C TRP A 55 7.89 -10.60 6.15
N SER A 56 7.11 -10.33 5.12
CA SER A 56 7.36 -10.72 3.75
C SER A 56 8.38 -9.86 3.03
N ASN A 57 8.73 -8.70 3.59
CA ASN A 57 9.76 -7.83 3.06
C ASN A 57 10.46 -7.04 4.18
N ASP A 58 11.77 -6.85 4.05
CA ASP A 58 12.56 -6.02 4.97
C ASP A 58 12.33 -4.54 4.71
N THR A 59 11.99 -4.16 3.48
CA THR A 59 11.62 -2.77 3.15
C THR A 59 10.19 -2.50 3.59
N LEU A 60 10.04 -1.89 4.76
CA LEU A 60 8.77 -1.57 5.38
C LEU A 60 8.16 -0.28 4.81
N ALA A 61 8.95 0.71 4.39
CA ALA A 61 8.40 1.90 3.75
C ALA A 61 9.16 2.28 2.47
N ARG A 62 8.41 2.76 1.47
CA ARG A 62 8.96 3.41 0.27
C ARG A 62 8.18 4.69 0.01
N CYS A 63 8.85 5.84 0.10
CA CYS A 63 8.21 7.13 0.00
C CYS A 63 8.91 8.06 -0.98
N LYS A 64 8.13 8.90 -1.64
CA LYS A 64 8.63 10.07 -2.37
C LYS A 64 9.06 11.12 -1.38
N ILE A 65 10.17 11.78 -1.67
CA ILE A 65 10.68 12.90 -0.90
C ILE A 65 10.23 14.22 -1.54
N GLN A 66 9.65 15.09 -0.74
CA GLN A 66 9.43 16.49 -1.05
C GLN A 66 10.26 17.34 -0.09
N LYS A 67 11.13 18.19 -0.63
CA LYS A 67 11.89 19.12 0.18
C LYS A 67 11.00 20.22 0.73
N VAL A 68 11.12 20.49 2.03
CA VAL A 68 10.41 21.60 2.70
C VAL A 68 11.35 22.78 2.89
N ASN A 69 12.51 22.55 3.51
CA ASN A 69 13.59 23.52 3.66
C ASN A 69 14.95 22.82 3.79
N THR A 70 15.98 23.49 4.31
CA THR A 70 17.32 22.96 4.50
C THR A 70 17.39 21.76 5.44
N ASP A 71 16.57 21.76 6.48
CA ASP A 71 16.66 20.82 7.60
C ASP A 71 15.48 19.86 7.65
N PHE A 72 14.45 20.07 6.82
CA PHE A 72 13.23 19.26 6.83
C PHE A 72 12.85 18.74 5.44
N LEU A 73 12.50 17.46 5.42
CA LEU A 73 11.91 16.77 4.29
C LEU A 73 10.52 16.29 4.66
N LYS A 74 9.61 16.29 3.69
CA LYS A 74 8.31 15.63 3.77
C LYS A 74 8.37 14.34 2.96
N ILE A 75 7.84 13.25 3.51
CA ILE A 75 7.75 11.97 2.83
C ILE A 75 6.32 11.48 2.73
N SER A 76 6.00 10.88 1.59
CA SER A 76 4.70 10.24 1.37
C SER A 76 4.88 8.96 0.56
N SER A 77 4.19 7.89 0.96
CA SER A 77 4.02 6.70 0.13
C SER A 77 3.29 7.07 -1.17
N ASP A 78 3.48 6.27 -2.22
CA ASP A 78 2.63 6.39 -3.41
C ASP A 78 1.16 6.18 -3.01
N PRO A 79 0.19 6.88 -3.62
CA PRO A 79 -1.23 6.75 -3.28
C PRO A 79 -1.76 5.38 -3.74
N LEU A 80 -1.49 4.37 -2.92
CA LEU A 80 -1.72 2.95 -3.19
C LEU A 80 -3.18 2.66 -3.54
N GLU A 81 -4.12 3.30 -2.86
CA GLU A 81 -5.55 3.08 -3.07
C GLU A 81 -5.99 3.34 -4.52
N THR A 82 -5.55 4.45 -5.11
CA THR A 82 -5.92 4.80 -6.49
C THR A 82 -5.31 3.82 -7.49
N VAL A 83 -4.06 3.39 -7.24
CA VAL A 83 -3.36 2.44 -8.10
C VAL A 83 -4.02 1.07 -8.03
N ILE A 84 -4.37 0.60 -6.83
CA ILE A 84 -5.01 -0.70 -6.62
C ILE A 84 -6.37 -0.73 -7.28
N ARG A 85 -7.21 0.28 -7.08
CA ARG A 85 -8.55 0.32 -7.71
C ARG A 85 -8.49 0.25 -9.22
N LYS A 86 -7.54 0.96 -9.83
CA LYS A 86 -7.29 0.90 -11.29
C LYS A 86 -6.78 -0.46 -11.77
N SER A 87 -6.23 -1.28 -10.87
CA SER A 87 -5.72 -2.62 -11.17
C SER A 87 -6.74 -3.75 -10.95
N ILE A 88 -7.94 -3.45 -10.44
CA ILE A 88 -8.97 -4.47 -10.23
C ILE A 88 -9.59 -4.86 -11.57
N TYR A 89 -9.56 -6.16 -11.87
CA TYR A 89 -10.23 -6.71 -13.04
C TYR A 89 -11.49 -7.46 -12.61
N VAL A 90 -12.62 -7.13 -13.26
CA VAL A 90 -13.89 -7.82 -13.02
C VAL A 90 -14.39 -8.42 -14.32
N SER A 91 -14.62 -9.73 -14.31
CA SER A 91 -15.28 -10.46 -15.39
C SER A 91 -16.54 -11.14 -14.87
N GLN A 92 -17.58 -11.17 -15.69
CA GLN A 92 -18.86 -11.75 -15.34
C GLN A 92 -19.37 -12.61 -16.49
N PHE A 93 -19.97 -13.74 -16.16
CA PHE A 93 -20.56 -14.64 -17.14
C PHE A 93 -21.76 -15.40 -16.55
N SER A 94 -22.51 -16.04 -17.42
CA SER A 94 -23.59 -16.96 -17.07
C SER A 94 -23.03 -18.37 -17.02
N GLU A 95 -23.36 -19.10 -15.98
CA GLU A 95 -22.98 -20.49 -15.73
C GLU A 95 -24.24 -21.29 -15.42
N GLU A 96 -24.65 -22.15 -16.35
CA GLU A 96 -25.96 -22.82 -16.34
C GLU A 96 -26.20 -23.68 -15.09
N THR A 97 -25.12 -24.15 -14.47
CA THR A 97 -25.17 -25.01 -13.27
C THR A 97 -25.45 -24.24 -11.96
N LEU A 98 -25.42 -22.90 -11.99
CA LEU A 98 -25.58 -22.02 -10.82
C LEU A 98 -26.88 -21.20 -10.90
N SER A 99 -28.03 -21.85 -10.95
CA SER A 99 -29.30 -21.15 -11.20
C SER A 99 -29.90 -20.39 -10.00
N ASP A 100 -29.45 -20.68 -8.78
CA ASP A 100 -30.08 -20.20 -7.54
C ASP A 100 -29.32 -19.09 -6.81
N SER A 101 -28.12 -18.75 -7.28
CA SER A 101 -27.21 -17.84 -6.57
C SER A 101 -26.23 -17.17 -7.53
N ILE A 102 -25.65 -16.06 -7.09
CA ILE A 102 -24.52 -15.42 -7.76
C ILE A 102 -23.23 -15.86 -7.05
N ASN A 103 -22.36 -16.57 -7.74
CA ASN A 103 -21.05 -16.95 -7.22
C ASN A 103 -20.04 -15.82 -7.46
N VAL A 104 -19.46 -15.29 -6.39
CA VAL A 104 -18.40 -14.28 -6.45
C VAL A 104 -17.08 -14.92 -6.04
N THR A 105 -16.10 -14.89 -6.94
CA THR A 105 -14.76 -15.49 -6.73
C THR A 105 -13.68 -14.41 -6.75
N PHE A 106 -12.79 -14.44 -5.76
CA PHE A 106 -11.62 -13.56 -5.68
C PHE A 106 -10.35 -14.27 -6.14
N GLN A 107 -9.48 -13.54 -6.84
CA GLN A 107 -8.12 -13.94 -7.17
C GLN A 107 -7.15 -12.89 -6.64
N ILE A 108 -6.56 -13.17 -5.48
CA ILE A 108 -5.65 -12.29 -4.75
C ILE A 108 -4.32 -13.05 -4.54
N PRO A 109 -3.16 -12.47 -4.91
CA PRO A 109 -1.86 -13.15 -4.83
C PRO A 109 -1.29 -13.27 -3.41
N CYS A 110 -1.92 -12.68 -2.40
CA CYS A 110 -1.60 -12.88 -0.99
C CYS A 110 -1.83 -14.35 -0.57
N LYS A 111 -0.76 -15.01 -0.13
CA LYS A 111 -0.67 -16.44 0.18
C LYS A 111 -0.15 -16.74 1.58
N LYS A 112 0.58 -15.82 2.21
CA LYS A 112 1.18 -16.02 3.54
C LYS A 112 0.20 -15.83 4.69
N GLN A 113 -0.86 -15.06 4.47
CA GLN A 113 -1.90 -14.83 5.45
C GLN A 113 -3.28 -14.99 4.82
N ASN A 114 -4.23 -15.42 5.65
CA ASN A 114 -5.64 -15.39 5.28
C ASN A 114 -6.15 -13.95 5.31
N LEU A 115 -7.12 -13.68 4.46
CA LEU A 115 -7.80 -12.40 4.40
C LEU A 115 -9.27 -12.61 4.78
N ARG A 116 -9.85 -11.68 5.51
CA ARG A 116 -11.30 -11.58 5.63
C ARG A 116 -11.80 -10.62 4.56
N ILE A 117 -12.69 -11.11 3.71
CA ILE A 117 -13.39 -10.29 2.72
C ILE A 117 -14.85 -10.17 3.15
N GLU A 118 -15.32 -8.94 3.25
CA GLU A 118 -16.71 -8.61 3.52
C GLU A 118 -17.33 -8.03 2.27
N ILE A 119 -18.42 -8.63 1.79
CA ILE A 119 -19.21 -8.14 0.66
C ILE A 119 -20.48 -7.49 1.19
N TYR A 120 -20.74 -6.27 0.75
CA TYR A 120 -21.94 -5.50 1.05
C TYR A 120 -22.79 -5.48 -0.22
N ASP A 121 -24.00 -6.03 -0.18
CA ASP A 121 -24.90 -5.95 -1.34
C ASP A 121 -25.73 -4.67 -1.36
N ASN A 122 -26.48 -4.48 -2.44
CA ASN A 122 -27.39 -3.35 -2.64
C ASN A 122 -28.52 -3.23 -1.60
N ASN A 123 -28.70 -4.23 -0.73
CA ASN A 123 -29.66 -4.21 0.38
C ASN A 123 -28.95 -4.08 1.74
N LEU A 124 -27.67 -3.69 1.74
CA LEU A 124 -26.81 -3.55 2.93
C LEU A 124 -26.62 -4.87 3.71
N ARG A 125 -26.87 -6.02 3.09
CA ARG A 125 -26.56 -7.32 3.70
C ARG A 125 -25.06 -7.56 3.60
N VAL A 126 -24.49 -8.10 4.67
CA VAL A 126 -23.04 -8.37 4.77
C VAL A 126 -22.80 -9.87 4.68
N TYR A 127 -21.95 -10.26 3.73
CA TYR A 127 -21.49 -11.63 3.55
C TYR A 127 -19.99 -11.67 3.81
N LYS A 128 -19.51 -12.70 4.49
CA LYS A 128 -18.10 -12.79 4.89
C LYS A 128 -17.47 -14.07 4.38
N ILE A 129 -16.25 -13.98 3.90
CA ILE A 129 -15.39 -15.12 3.56
C ILE A 129 -14.04 -14.95 4.23
N SER A 130 -13.57 -16.02 4.88
CA SER A 130 -12.17 -16.21 5.23
C SER A 130 -11.43 -16.71 3.98
N TYR A 131 -10.93 -15.77 3.20
CA TYR A 131 -10.22 -16.01 1.96
C TYR A 131 -8.88 -16.71 2.22
N SER A 132 -8.69 -17.82 1.52
CA SER A 132 -7.46 -18.60 1.51
C SER A 132 -7.32 -19.33 0.15
N LYS A 133 -6.21 -20.04 -0.08
CA LYS A 133 -6.03 -20.84 -1.30
C LYS A 133 -7.14 -21.88 -1.53
N ALA A 134 -7.76 -22.38 -0.45
CA ALA A 134 -8.82 -23.39 -0.51
C ALA A 134 -10.23 -22.77 -0.50
N ASN A 135 -10.35 -21.48 -0.17
CA ASN A 135 -11.63 -20.80 -0.01
C ASN A 135 -11.56 -19.43 -0.67
N THR A 136 -11.98 -19.35 -1.94
CA THR A 136 -11.82 -18.15 -2.77
C THR A 136 -13.14 -17.54 -3.21
N SER A 137 -14.27 -18.19 -2.94
CA SER A 137 -15.57 -17.77 -3.44
C SER A 137 -16.66 -17.81 -2.37
N LEU A 138 -17.70 -17.00 -2.58
CA LEU A 138 -18.91 -17.00 -1.77
C LEU A 138 -20.14 -16.78 -2.65
N LYS A 139 -21.29 -17.28 -2.18
CA LYS A 139 -22.56 -17.16 -2.89
C LYS A 139 -23.38 -15.99 -2.34
N LEU A 140 -23.83 -15.14 -3.24
CA LEU A 140 -24.81 -14.09 -2.98
C LEU A 140 -26.20 -14.55 -3.47
N PRO A 141 -27.29 -14.00 -2.92
CA PRO A 141 -28.64 -14.23 -3.44
C PRO A 141 -28.75 -13.86 -4.92
N ILE A 142 -29.48 -14.66 -5.72
CA ILE A 142 -29.64 -14.45 -7.17
C ILE A 142 -30.24 -13.08 -7.55
N ASN A 143 -30.95 -12.43 -6.62
CA ASN A 143 -31.52 -11.11 -6.81
C ASN A 143 -30.57 -9.94 -6.45
N THR A 144 -29.30 -10.23 -6.16
CA THR A 144 -28.28 -9.20 -5.90
C THR A 144 -28.03 -8.41 -7.19
N ILE A 145 -28.24 -7.10 -7.14
CA ILE A 145 -28.09 -6.20 -8.30
C ILE A 145 -26.65 -5.68 -8.37
N SER A 146 -26.07 -5.40 -7.21
CA SER A 146 -24.75 -4.83 -7.09
C SER A 146 -24.18 -5.10 -5.70
N PHE A 147 -22.86 -4.95 -5.58
CA PHE A 147 -22.15 -5.11 -4.33
C PHE A 147 -20.87 -4.27 -4.27
N SER A 148 -20.36 -4.02 -3.08
CA SER A 148 -19.01 -3.53 -2.81
C SER A 148 -18.29 -4.50 -1.87
N PHE A 149 -16.99 -4.32 -1.65
CA PHE A 149 -16.25 -5.20 -0.74
C PHE A 149 -15.13 -4.50 0.01
N ILE A 150 -14.84 -5.02 1.20
CA ILE A 150 -13.72 -4.63 2.05
C ILE A 150 -12.86 -5.86 2.32
N ILE A 151 -11.54 -5.70 2.23
CA ILE A 151 -10.54 -6.75 2.47
C ILE A 151 -9.70 -6.35 3.66
N THR A 152 -9.60 -7.22 4.65
CA THR A 152 -8.76 -7.03 5.85
C THR A 152 -7.88 -8.25 6.08
N PRO A 153 -6.68 -8.11 6.62
CA PRO A 153 -5.92 -9.26 7.10
C PRO A 153 -6.65 -9.88 8.31
N GLU A 154 -6.62 -11.22 8.46
CA GLU A 154 -7.23 -11.87 9.64
C GLU A 154 -6.48 -11.55 10.95
N TYR A 155 -5.18 -11.32 10.86
CA TYR A 155 -4.33 -10.92 11.98
C TYR A 155 -3.36 -9.82 11.56
N ILE A 156 -2.96 -9.01 12.52
CA ILE A 156 -1.99 -7.93 12.34
C ILE A 156 -0.83 -8.20 13.29
N ILE A 157 0.38 -8.18 12.75
CA ILE A 157 1.60 -8.27 13.55
C ILE A 157 2.05 -6.83 13.84
N PRO A 158 2.39 -6.44 15.08
CA PRO A 158 2.94 -5.12 15.34
C PRO A 158 4.33 -4.93 14.72
N HIS A 159 4.65 -3.73 14.26
CA HIS A 159 5.98 -3.40 13.72
C HIS A 159 6.98 -2.97 14.79
N SER A 160 6.52 -2.70 16.01
CA SER A 160 7.36 -2.23 17.11
C SER A 160 7.00 -2.90 18.43
N ILE A 161 7.96 -2.87 19.36
CA ILE A 161 7.88 -3.54 20.67
C ILE A 161 6.77 -3.00 21.57
N ASP A 162 6.38 -1.74 21.36
CA ASP A 162 5.26 -1.06 22.03
C ASP A 162 3.91 -1.38 21.37
N GLY A 163 3.88 -2.31 20.40
CA GLY A 163 2.65 -2.80 19.79
C GLY A 163 2.12 -1.93 18.65
N CYS A 164 2.88 -0.97 18.14
CA CYS A 164 2.39 -0.10 17.07
C CYS A 164 2.44 -0.79 15.70
N PHE A 165 1.33 -0.70 14.96
CA PHE A 165 1.22 -1.09 13.56
C PHE A 165 1.10 0.16 12.69
N TYR A 166 1.82 0.16 11.57
CA TYR A 166 1.95 1.32 10.68
C TYR A 166 1.58 0.97 9.23
N GLY A 167 1.12 -0.27 9.02
CA GLY A 167 0.74 -0.78 7.71
C GLY A 167 -0.73 -0.51 7.38
N ILE A 168 -1.20 -1.16 6.34
CA ILE A 168 -2.59 -1.04 5.88
C ILE A 168 -3.44 -2.00 6.70
N VAL A 169 -4.52 -1.50 7.31
CA VAL A 169 -5.45 -2.31 8.13
C VAL A 169 -6.64 -2.84 7.31
N SER A 170 -6.94 -2.20 6.20
CA SER A 170 -8.06 -2.56 5.32
C SER A 170 -7.89 -1.96 3.93
N PHE A 171 -8.41 -2.67 2.92
CA PHE A 171 -8.63 -2.13 1.58
C PHE A 171 -10.13 -2.11 1.29
N ASP A 172 -10.67 -0.94 1.00
CA ASP A 172 -12.05 -0.74 0.56
C ASP A 172 -12.09 -0.52 -0.96
N SER A 173 -12.96 -1.26 -1.66
CA SER A 173 -13.16 -1.08 -3.10
C SER A 173 -13.60 0.34 -3.46
N GLN A 174 -14.34 1.02 -2.56
CA GLN A 174 -14.99 2.33 -2.72
C GLN A 174 -15.68 2.54 -4.07
N GLN A 175 -16.09 1.43 -4.67
CA GLN A 175 -16.89 1.41 -5.88
C GLN A 175 -17.84 0.23 -5.78
N GLU A 176 -19.00 0.43 -6.37
CA GLU A 176 -20.05 -0.55 -6.46
C GLU A 176 -19.96 -1.29 -7.80
N TYR A 177 -20.04 -2.62 -7.74
CA TYR A 177 -19.95 -3.51 -8.89
C TYR A 177 -21.35 -3.99 -9.26
N THR A 178 -21.89 -3.48 -10.37
CA THR A 178 -23.18 -3.91 -10.89
C THR A 178 -23.07 -5.27 -11.58
N ILE A 179 -24.00 -6.16 -11.27
CA ILE A 179 -24.11 -7.48 -11.87
C ILE A 179 -24.96 -7.37 -13.13
N LYS A 180 -24.41 -7.80 -14.26
CA LYS A 180 -25.13 -7.78 -15.54
C LYS A 180 -26.26 -8.80 -15.51
N LYS A 181 -27.44 -8.40 -15.99
CA LYS A 181 -28.61 -9.27 -16.08
C LYS A 181 -28.26 -10.59 -16.78
N GLY A 182 -28.63 -11.71 -16.16
CA GLY A 182 -28.37 -13.06 -16.68
C GLY A 182 -27.02 -13.64 -16.27
N ASN A 183 -26.10 -12.85 -15.71
CA ASN A 183 -24.86 -13.37 -15.15
C ASN A 183 -25.08 -13.79 -13.70
N ASN A 184 -24.53 -14.95 -13.34
CA ASN A 184 -24.56 -15.55 -12.02
C ASN A 184 -23.16 -15.94 -11.54
N PHE A 185 -22.11 -15.62 -12.32
CA PHE A 185 -20.72 -15.77 -11.90
C PHE A 185 -19.98 -14.44 -12.05
N VAL A 186 -19.26 -14.05 -10.99
CA VAL A 186 -18.41 -12.85 -10.95
C VAL A 186 -17.01 -13.24 -10.49
N LEU A 187 -16.00 -12.93 -11.30
CA LEU A 187 -14.60 -13.11 -10.98
C LEU A 187 -13.93 -11.75 -10.75
N ILE A 188 -13.30 -11.57 -9.61
CA ILE A 188 -12.61 -10.34 -9.20
C ILE A 188 -11.13 -10.66 -9.02
N LYS A 189 -10.27 -10.07 -9.86
CA LYS A 189 -8.82 -10.19 -9.74
C LYS A 189 -8.22 -8.91 -9.16
N ILE A 190 -7.43 -9.05 -8.11
CA ILE A 190 -6.79 -7.93 -7.41
C ILE A 190 -5.28 -8.21 -7.30
N PRO A 191 -4.50 -7.94 -8.37
CA PRO A 191 -3.11 -8.36 -8.44
C PRO A 191 -2.17 -7.58 -7.50
N MET A 192 -2.60 -6.44 -6.99
CA MET A 192 -1.77 -5.56 -6.14
C MET A 192 -1.83 -5.89 -4.64
N ILE A 193 -2.76 -6.74 -4.20
CA ILE A 193 -2.81 -7.22 -2.81
C ILE A 193 -1.97 -8.49 -2.71
N ASP A 194 -0.65 -8.31 -2.60
CA ASP A 194 0.32 -9.38 -2.40
C ASP A 194 0.64 -9.61 -0.92
N ASP A 195 1.58 -10.50 -0.63
CA ASP A 195 2.03 -10.83 0.74
C ASP A 195 2.60 -9.63 1.51
N THR A 196 3.09 -8.60 0.81
CA THR A 196 3.69 -7.42 1.43
C THR A 196 2.70 -6.27 1.59
N PHE A 197 1.52 -6.35 0.96
CA PHE A 197 0.60 -5.22 0.85
C PHE A 197 0.18 -4.64 2.20
N PHE A 198 -0.30 -5.49 3.12
CA PHE A 198 -0.76 -5.05 4.43
C PHE A 198 0.41 -4.69 5.38
N GLU A 199 1.56 -5.32 5.19
CA GLU A 199 2.75 -5.15 6.02
C GLU A 199 3.49 -3.81 5.75
N ARG A 200 3.41 -3.27 4.53
CA ARG A 200 4.09 -2.02 4.18
C ARG A 200 3.47 -0.82 4.88
N TYR A 201 4.33 0.04 5.40
CA TYR A 201 3.98 1.31 5.99
C TYR A 201 3.33 2.22 4.95
N TYR A 202 2.17 2.74 5.32
CA TYR A 202 1.48 3.74 4.52
C TYR A 202 1.63 5.12 5.15
N ILE A 203 2.63 5.87 4.68
CA ILE A 203 3.00 7.16 5.24
C ILE A 203 2.34 8.26 4.43
N VAL A 204 1.56 9.12 5.10
CA VAL A 204 0.83 10.23 4.48
C VAL A 204 1.39 11.56 4.99
N GLY A 205 2.46 12.03 4.35
CA GLY A 205 2.99 13.37 4.58
C GLY A 205 3.74 13.56 5.91
N ASP A 206 4.46 12.55 6.38
CA ASP A 206 5.34 12.65 7.56
C ASP A 206 6.53 13.56 7.28
N TYR A 207 7.13 14.07 8.35
CA TYR A 207 8.31 14.94 8.29
C TYR A 207 9.55 14.27 8.90
N LEU A 208 10.68 14.50 8.25
CA LEU A 208 12.01 14.08 8.67
C LEU A 208 12.83 15.33 8.96
N GLN A 209 13.54 15.37 10.07
CA GLN A 209 14.64 16.33 10.24
C GLN A 209 15.92 15.70 9.69
N VAL A 210 16.67 16.44 8.88
CA VAL A 210 17.87 15.95 8.21
C VAL A 210 19.06 16.86 8.45
N THR A 211 20.22 16.24 8.67
CA THR A 211 21.53 16.88 8.61
C THR A 211 22.41 16.09 7.65
N ARG A 212 23.63 16.56 7.38
CA ARG A 212 24.59 15.81 6.54
C ARG A 212 24.93 14.42 7.11
N LYS A 213 24.83 14.25 8.43
CA LYS A 213 25.27 13.03 9.15
C LYS A 213 24.14 12.29 9.84
N SER A 214 22.93 12.84 9.88
CA SER A 214 21.83 12.22 10.61
C SER A 214 20.46 12.50 10.01
N ILE A 215 19.53 11.60 10.30
CA ILE A 215 18.09 11.76 10.05
C ILE A 215 17.37 11.51 11.37
N CYS A 216 16.49 12.40 11.79
CA CYS A 216 15.58 12.18 12.90
C CYS A 216 14.17 11.93 12.38
N TRP A 217 13.57 10.80 12.74
CA TRP A 217 12.23 10.40 12.31
C TRP A 217 11.55 9.54 13.38
N LYS A 218 10.27 9.83 13.67
CA LYS A 218 9.46 9.13 14.67
C LYS A 218 10.16 8.94 16.03
N GLY A 219 10.84 9.98 16.51
CA GLY A 219 11.56 9.97 17.79
C GLY A 219 12.89 9.19 17.77
N LYS A 220 13.30 8.64 16.62
CA LYS A 220 14.58 7.93 16.46
C LYS A 220 15.58 8.76 15.69
N THR A 221 16.86 8.63 16.06
CA THR A 221 17.99 9.26 15.36
C THR A 221 18.75 8.19 14.58
N TYR A 222 18.92 8.41 13.29
CA TYR A 222 19.66 7.55 12.37
C TYR A 222 20.95 8.26 11.98
N LEU A 223 22.08 7.57 12.09
CA LEU A 223 23.40 8.13 11.78
C LEU A 223 23.91 7.59 10.46
N LYS A 224 24.47 8.47 9.64
CA LYS A 224 25.12 8.09 8.39
C LYS A 224 26.38 7.30 8.74
N LYS A 225 26.55 6.13 8.12
CA LYS A 225 27.83 5.41 8.20
C LYS A 225 28.74 5.99 7.11
N ASP A 226 29.91 6.46 7.53
CA ASP A 226 30.98 6.91 6.63
C ASP A 226 31.56 5.73 5.84
#